data_AF-X0UPL5-F1
#
_entry.id   AF-X0UPL5-F1
#
_cell.length_a   1.000
_cell.length_b   1.000
_cell.length_c   1.000
_cell.angle_alpha   90.00
_cell.angle_beta   90.00
_cell.angle_gamma   90.00
#
_symmetry.space_group_name_H-M   'P 1'
#
loop_
_entity.id
_entity.type
_entity.pdbx_description
1 polymer ?
#
loop_
_entity_poly.entity_id
_entity_poly.type
_entity_poly.pdbx_seq_one_letter_code
_entity_poly.pdbx_strand_id
1 'polypeptide(L)'
;MKTRIEKEKVEAKVKEGEELIVVAPKEIQDHLKWGKALFNAAHYQEALAEFEAVLRTAPGSIETRIMIRKTKEAIAQPEVEPTAEGETAAEAIKPKECVWMKLGMVSHRLCTKNYDCLTCEFDQEMQDKMAKGDAAELDAAMERFKELPGSQRVCRYALKGNVSYRLCTRLFQCENCEFGQNMEEATQRKLAKLAARRNALSKKTA
;
A
#
# COMPACT_ATOMS: atom_id res chain seq x y z
N MET A 1 -58.36 29.16 5.12
CA MET A 1 -57.74 30.15 4.20
C MET A 1 -56.32 30.56 4.57
N LYS A 2 -55.91 30.60 5.86
CA LYS A 2 -54.52 30.90 6.25
C LYS A 2 -53.50 29.78 5.95
N THR A 3 -53.95 28.53 5.82
CA THR A 3 -53.10 27.35 5.54
C THR A 3 -52.78 27.08 4.07
N ARG A 4 -53.42 27.79 3.12
CA ARG A 4 -53.12 27.68 1.68
C ARG A 4 -52.04 28.67 1.25
N ILE A 5 -52.06 29.87 1.85
CA ILE A 5 -51.05 30.92 1.63
C ILE A 5 -49.69 30.50 2.21
N GLU A 6 -49.65 29.73 3.32
CA GLU A 6 -48.39 29.19 3.86
C GLU A 6 -47.83 28.03 3.03
N LYS A 7 -48.68 27.19 2.41
CA LYS A 7 -48.22 26.16 1.46
C LYS A 7 -47.65 26.75 0.17
N GLU A 8 -48.27 27.80 -0.38
CA GLU A 8 -47.69 28.54 -1.52
C GLU A 8 -46.38 29.25 -1.15
N LYS A 9 -46.22 29.71 0.10
CA LYS A 9 -44.97 30.34 0.56
C LYS A 9 -43.85 29.32 0.83
N VAL A 10 -44.20 28.06 1.11
CA VAL A 10 -43.25 26.95 1.23
C VAL A 10 -42.88 26.39 -0.15
N GLU A 11 -43.83 26.29 -1.09
CA GLU A 11 -43.56 25.89 -2.48
C GLU A 11 -42.82 26.98 -3.29
N ALA A 12 -42.99 28.26 -2.95
CA ALA A 12 -42.16 29.35 -3.48
C ALA A 12 -40.75 29.35 -2.90
N LYS A 13 -40.55 28.80 -1.69
CA LYS A 13 -39.22 28.63 -1.07
C LYS A 13 -38.48 27.37 -1.48
N VAL A 14 -39.12 26.46 -2.20
CA VAL A 14 -38.44 25.37 -2.94
C VAL A 14 -37.94 25.88 -4.31
N LYS A 15 -38.33 27.09 -4.73
CA LYS A 15 -37.92 27.71 -6.00
C LYS A 15 -36.79 28.74 -5.89
N GLU A 16 -36.19 28.90 -4.72
CA GLU A 16 -34.99 29.73 -4.53
C GLU A 16 -33.94 28.90 -3.78
N GLY A 17 -33.16 28.11 -4.51
CA GLY A 17 -32.04 27.36 -3.92
C GLY A 17 -31.60 26.12 -4.70
N GLU A 18 -32.43 25.60 -5.60
CA GLU A 18 -32.00 24.66 -6.64
C GLU A 18 -31.82 25.42 -7.96
N GLU A 19 -31.06 26.50 -7.91
CA GLU A 19 -30.14 26.69 -9.02
C GLU A 19 -29.14 25.54 -8.85
N LEU A 20 -29.48 24.37 -9.41
CA LEU A 20 -28.45 23.48 -9.92
C LEU A 20 -27.62 24.42 -10.78
N ILE A 21 -26.51 24.91 -10.23
CA ILE A 21 -25.45 25.44 -11.05
C ILE A 21 -25.10 24.21 -11.87
N VAL A 22 -25.64 24.16 -13.10
CA VAL A 22 -25.28 23.18 -14.12
C VAL A 22 -23.88 23.60 -14.54
N VAL A 23 -22.96 23.35 -13.61
CA VAL A 23 -21.53 23.46 -13.80
C VAL A 23 -21.25 22.39 -14.83
N ALA A 24 -20.80 22.82 -16.01
CA ALA A 24 -20.60 21.92 -17.14
C ALA A 24 -19.73 20.74 -16.67
N PRO A 25 -19.92 19.51 -17.17
CA PRO A 25 -19.04 18.37 -16.85
C PRO A 25 -17.54 18.69 -17.05
N LYS A 26 -17.23 19.69 -17.87
CA LYS A 26 -15.91 20.28 -18.08
C LYS A 26 -15.37 20.99 -16.82
N GLU A 27 -16.19 21.77 -16.13
CA GLU A 27 -15.80 22.44 -14.88
C GLU A 27 -15.59 21.43 -13.73
N ILE A 28 -16.31 20.31 -13.69
CA ILE A 28 -16.04 19.20 -12.75
C ILE A 28 -14.64 18.61 -13.00
N GLN A 29 -14.27 18.41 -14.27
CA GLN A 29 -12.96 17.90 -14.66
C GLN A 29 -11.86 18.93 -14.39
N ASP A 30 -12.15 20.23 -14.52
CA ASP A 30 -11.21 21.30 -14.26
C ASP A 30 -10.90 21.42 -12.76
N HIS A 31 -11.91 21.35 -11.89
CA HIS A 31 -11.72 21.26 -10.43
C HIS A 31 -10.93 20.00 -10.02
N LEU A 32 -11.21 18.85 -10.63
CA LEU A 32 -10.47 17.61 -10.33
C LEU A 32 -9.00 17.70 -10.77
N LYS A 33 -8.72 18.30 -11.93
CA LYS A 33 -7.34 18.52 -12.41
C LYS A 33 -6.61 19.54 -11.54
N TRP A 34 -7.27 20.64 -11.20
CA TRP A 34 -6.68 21.69 -10.38
C TRP A 34 -6.40 21.22 -8.95
N GLY A 35 -7.36 20.53 -8.32
CA GLY A 35 -7.15 19.90 -7.02
C GLY A 35 -5.99 18.91 -7.00
N LYS A 36 -5.79 18.12 -8.08
CA LYS A 36 -4.62 17.23 -8.22
C LYS A 36 -3.31 18.02 -8.36
N ALA A 37 -3.31 19.12 -9.10
CA ALA A 37 -2.14 19.98 -9.24
C ALA A 37 -1.75 20.61 -7.88
N LEU A 38 -2.72 21.14 -7.14
CA LEU A 38 -2.54 21.66 -5.79
C LEU A 38 -2.05 20.60 -4.82
N PHE A 39 -2.61 19.38 -4.88
CA PHE A 39 -2.17 18.26 -4.06
C PHE A 39 -0.69 17.92 -4.32
N ASN A 40 -0.27 17.87 -5.58
CA ASN A 40 1.12 17.62 -5.95
C ASN A 40 2.06 18.78 -5.55
N ALA A 41 1.53 20.00 -5.47
CA ALA A 41 2.26 21.17 -4.98
C ALA A 41 2.29 21.27 -3.43
N ALA A 42 1.76 20.28 -2.71
CA ALA A 42 1.59 20.28 -1.25
C ALA A 42 0.65 21.38 -0.69
N HIS A 43 -0.14 22.02 -1.54
CA HIS A 43 -1.17 22.97 -1.15
C HIS A 43 -2.43 22.22 -0.72
N TYR A 44 -2.33 21.43 0.36
CA TYR A 44 -3.35 20.43 0.71
C TYR A 44 -4.69 21.03 1.11
N GLN A 45 -4.69 22.19 1.77
CA GLN A 45 -5.94 22.88 2.15
C GLN A 45 -6.73 23.34 0.91
N GLU A 46 -6.03 23.93 -0.07
CA GLU A 46 -6.64 24.37 -1.33
C GLU A 46 -7.09 23.16 -2.16
N ALA A 47 -6.26 22.11 -2.23
CA ALA A 47 -6.62 20.86 -2.90
C ALA A 47 -7.88 20.22 -2.31
N LEU A 48 -8.05 20.29 -0.99
CA LEU A 48 -9.24 19.77 -0.32
C LEU A 48 -10.50 20.54 -0.73
N ALA A 49 -10.42 21.87 -0.79
CA ALA A 49 -11.54 22.72 -1.21
C ALA A 49 -11.98 22.41 -2.65
N GLU A 50 -11.02 22.21 -3.56
CA GLU A 50 -11.29 21.82 -4.95
C GLU A 50 -12.00 20.47 -5.05
N PHE A 51 -11.55 19.46 -4.30
CA PHE A 51 -12.21 18.15 -4.30
C PHE A 51 -13.59 18.19 -3.63
N GLU A 52 -13.79 19.01 -2.60
CA GLU A 52 -15.10 19.20 -1.98
C GLU A 52 -16.08 19.94 -2.91
N ALA A 53 -15.61 20.84 -3.78
CA ALA A 53 -16.40 21.40 -4.87
C ALA A 53 -16.87 20.31 -5.85
N VAL A 54 -16.01 19.37 -6.21
CA VAL A 54 -16.38 18.23 -7.07
C VAL A 54 -17.46 17.35 -6.43
N LEU A 55 -17.40 17.09 -5.11
CA LEU A 55 -18.44 16.29 -4.44
C LEU A 55 -19.77 17.02 -4.28
N ARG A 56 -19.80 18.35 -4.29
CA ARG A 56 -21.05 19.12 -4.31
C ARG A 56 -21.82 18.91 -5.61
N THR A 57 -21.10 18.75 -6.73
CA THR A 57 -21.70 18.54 -8.06
C THR A 57 -21.86 17.06 -8.41
N ALA A 58 -20.91 16.21 -8.04
CA ALA A 58 -20.90 14.77 -8.28
C ALA A 58 -20.64 13.99 -6.98
N PRO A 59 -21.64 13.87 -6.08
CA PRO A 59 -21.48 13.19 -4.79
C PRO A 59 -21.04 11.72 -4.90
N GLY A 60 -21.32 11.08 -6.03
CA GLY A 60 -20.95 9.69 -6.34
C GLY A 60 -19.54 9.49 -6.89
N SER A 61 -18.72 10.55 -7.04
CA SER A 61 -17.38 10.43 -7.60
C SER A 61 -16.43 9.68 -6.66
N ILE A 62 -16.18 8.40 -6.97
CA ILE A 62 -15.28 7.54 -6.18
C ILE A 62 -13.86 8.12 -6.17
N GLU A 63 -13.38 8.62 -7.32
CA GLU A 63 -12.05 9.20 -7.46
C GLU A 63 -11.86 10.40 -6.53
N THR A 64 -12.84 11.30 -6.49
CA THR A 64 -12.79 12.49 -5.63
C THR A 64 -12.79 12.11 -4.15
N ARG A 65 -13.56 11.10 -3.74
CA ARG A 65 -13.55 10.61 -2.35
C ARG A 65 -12.20 10.01 -1.95
N ILE A 66 -11.55 9.29 -2.86
CA ILE A 66 -10.19 8.77 -2.63
C ILE A 66 -9.19 9.92 -2.47
N MET A 67 -9.26 10.94 -3.33
CA MET A 67 -8.38 12.09 -3.26
C MET A 67 -8.57 12.88 -1.96
N ILE A 68 -9.81 13.16 -1.54
CA ILE A 68 -10.10 13.83 -0.25
C ILE A 68 -9.50 13.07 0.92
N ARG A 69 -9.62 11.73 0.93
CA ARG A 69 -9.02 10.92 2.00
C ARG A 69 -7.50 11.11 2.05
N LYS A 70 -6.83 11.00 0.90
CA LYS A 70 -5.38 11.23 0.81
C LYS A 70 -4.99 12.64 1.24
N THR A 71 -5.74 13.66 0.83
CA THR A 71 -5.50 15.05 1.22
C THR A 71 -5.69 15.25 2.71
N LYS A 72 -6.74 14.69 3.33
CA LYS A 72 -6.95 14.76 4.78
C LYS A 72 -5.87 14.00 5.55
N GLU A 73 -5.41 12.86 5.05
CA GLU A 73 -4.27 12.12 5.62
C GLU A 73 -2.96 12.92 5.52
N ALA A 74 -2.75 13.69 4.44
CA ALA A 74 -1.60 14.58 4.28
C ALA A 74 -1.68 15.81 5.21
N ILE A 75 -2.87 16.41 5.37
CA ILE A 75 -3.12 17.51 6.33
C ILE A 75 -2.95 17.04 7.79
N ALA A 76 -3.40 15.82 8.10
CA ALA A 76 -3.34 15.26 9.45
C ALA A 76 -1.95 14.75 9.86
N GLN A 77 -1.04 14.58 8.90
CA GLN A 77 0.37 14.36 9.20
C GLN A 77 0.98 15.73 9.53
N PRO A 78 1.42 15.98 10.77
CA PRO A 78 2.10 17.23 11.08
C PRO A 78 3.36 17.32 10.22
N GLU A 79 3.52 18.44 9.50
CA GLU A 79 4.82 18.81 8.93
C GLU A 79 5.83 18.81 10.09
N VAL A 80 6.74 17.85 10.07
CA VAL A 80 7.92 17.90 10.92
C VAL A 80 8.77 19.02 10.33
N GLU A 81 8.81 20.17 11.02
CA GLU A 81 9.61 21.30 10.59
C GLU A 81 11.08 20.87 10.34
N PRO A 82 11.69 21.31 9.23
CA PRO A 82 13.09 21.04 8.97
C PRO A 82 13.92 22.00 9.83
N THR A 83 14.53 21.49 10.91
CA THR A 83 15.61 22.24 11.55
C THR A 83 16.75 22.33 10.55
N ALA A 84 17.01 23.57 10.15
CA ALA A 84 18.04 24.03 9.23
C ALA A 84 19.40 23.32 9.41
N GLU A 85 19.67 22.33 8.58
CA GLU A 85 20.99 22.06 8.02
C GLU A 85 20.82 21.60 6.57
N GLY A 86 21.67 22.14 5.70
CA GLY A 86 21.46 22.19 4.26
C GLY A 86 21.44 20.84 3.56
N GLU A 87 20.75 20.84 2.42
CA GLU A 87 21.01 20.06 1.21
C GLU A 87 21.74 18.72 1.42
N THR A 88 20.99 17.66 1.68
CA THR A 88 20.99 16.51 0.78
C THR A 88 19.62 15.84 0.80
N ALA A 89 19.12 15.52 -0.39
CA ALA A 89 18.02 14.60 -0.58
C ALA A 89 18.42 13.21 -0.05
N ALA A 90 18.09 12.95 1.21
CA ALA A 90 17.96 11.62 1.76
C ALA A 90 16.60 11.57 2.42
N GLU A 91 15.57 11.38 1.59
CA GLU A 91 14.31 10.79 2.03
C GLU A 91 14.67 9.67 2.99
N ALA A 92 14.33 9.82 4.28
CA ALA A 92 14.77 8.90 5.31
C ALA A 92 14.37 7.48 4.87
N ILE A 93 15.35 6.72 4.37
CA ILE A 93 15.13 5.36 3.90
C ILE A 93 14.74 4.59 5.15
N LYS A 94 13.43 4.49 5.41
CA LYS A 94 12.93 3.71 6.53
C LYS A 94 13.57 2.34 6.40
N PRO A 95 14.33 1.89 7.41
CA PRO A 95 15.08 0.65 7.30
C PRO A 95 14.10 -0.48 6.98
N LYS A 96 14.34 -1.19 5.87
CA LYS A 96 13.46 -2.25 5.41
C LYS A 96 13.48 -3.38 6.42
N GLU A 97 12.38 -3.65 7.10
CA GLU A 97 12.31 -4.79 8.03
C GLU A 97 12.39 -6.12 7.27
N CYS A 98 12.99 -7.14 7.89
CA CYS A 98 13.01 -8.50 7.36
C CYS A 98 11.60 -9.09 7.31
N VAL A 99 11.32 -9.98 6.34
CA VAL A 99 10.02 -10.67 6.24
C VAL A 99 9.70 -11.45 7.51
N TRP A 100 10.68 -12.15 8.09
CA TRP A 100 10.54 -12.88 9.35
C TRP A 100 10.21 -11.95 10.53
N MET A 101 10.78 -10.74 10.54
CA MET A 101 10.47 -9.73 11.56
C MET A 101 9.05 -9.18 11.38
N LYS A 102 8.67 -8.83 10.14
CA LYS A 102 7.33 -8.32 9.80
C LYS A 102 6.20 -9.27 10.18
N LEU A 103 6.48 -10.57 10.23
CA LEU A 103 5.53 -11.59 10.62
C LEU A 103 5.57 -11.94 12.10
N GLY A 104 6.52 -11.39 12.86
CA GLY A 104 6.69 -11.65 14.29
C GLY A 104 7.40 -12.97 14.62
N MET A 105 8.06 -13.60 13.66
CA MET A 105 8.85 -14.83 13.88
C MET A 105 10.20 -14.54 14.53
N VAL A 106 10.72 -13.32 14.34
CA VAL A 106 11.91 -12.82 15.04
C VAL A 106 11.67 -11.40 15.53
N SER A 107 12.30 -11.06 16.65
CA SER A 107 12.06 -9.79 17.34
C SER A 107 12.60 -8.56 16.60
N HIS A 108 13.84 -8.64 16.07
CA HIS A 108 14.46 -7.49 15.39
C HIS A 108 15.44 -7.94 14.32
N ARG A 109 15.17 -7.58 13.06
CA ARG A 109 16.11 -7.76 11.94
C ARG A 109 15.76 -6.87 10.75
N LEU A 110 16.75 -6.14 10.28
CA LEU A 110 16.64 -5.36 9.05
C LEU A 110 17.10 -6.16 7.82
N CYS A 111 16.45 -5.92 6.70
CA CYS A 111 16.70 -6.54 5.42
C CYS A 111 17.86 -5.83 4.70
N THR A 112 18.95 -6.56 4.45
CA THR A 112 20.12 -6.08 3.70
C THR A 112 20.14 -6.51 2.25
N LYS A 113 19.25 -7.44 1.85
CA LYS A 113 19.19 -8.04 0.52
C LYS A 113 18.02 -7.56 -0.33
N ASN A 114 17.37 -6.45 0.06
CA ASN A 114 16.22 -5.90 -0.66
C ASN A 114 15.13 -6.95 -0.98
N TYR A 115 14.80 -7.80 -0.01
CA TYR A 115 13.85 -8.90 -0.13
C TYR A 115 14.20 -10.00 -1.14
N ASP A 116 15.45 -10.09 -1.61
CA ASP A 116 15.97 -11.29 -2.25
C ASP A 116 16.22 -12.38 -1.20
N CYS A 117 15.12 -12.98 -0.73
CA CYS A 117 15.14 -14.02 0.29
C CYS A 117 15.71 -15.34 -0.25
N LEU A 118 15.64 -15.61 -1.56
CA LEU A 118 16.12 -16.88 -2.13
C LEU A 118 17.64 -17.02 -2.02
N THR A 119 18.36 -15.90 -2.05
CA THR A 119 19.82 -15.87 -1.89
C THR A 119 20.26 -15.41 -0.49
N CYS A 120 19.32 -15.32 0.46
CA CYS A 120 19.58 -14.84 1.81
C CYS A 120 19.85 -16.01 2.76
N GLU A 121 21.08 -16.10 3.26
CA GLU A 121 21.52 -17.16 4.20
C GLU A 121 20.63 -17.27 5.44
N PHE A 122 20.12 -16.16 5.94
CA PHE A 122 19.21 -16.19 7.08
C PHE A 122 17.82 -16.70 6.75
N ASP A 123 17.30 -16.40 5.55
CA ASP A 123 16.02 -16.97 5.14
C ASP A 123 16.15 -18.50 5.08
N GLN A 124 17.25 -18.99 4.52
CA GLN A 124 17.56 -20.41 4.45
C GLN A 124 17.68 -21.04 5.84
N GLU A 125 18.45 -20.44 6.76
CA GLU A 125 18.59 -20.93 8.13
C GLU A 125 17.23 -21.00 8.86
N MET A 126 16.37 -19.99 8.68
CA MET A 126 15.05 -19.96 9.30
C MET A 126 14.10 -21.00 8.71
N GLN A 127 14.12 -21.22 7.38
CA GLN A 127 13.35 -22.31 6.76
C GLN A 127 13.83 -23.68 7.27
N ASP A 128 15.15 -23.90 7.33
CA ASP A 128 15.73 -25.14 7.85
C ASP A 128 15.32 -25.40 9.31
N LYS A 129 15.32 -24.37 10.15
CA LYS A 129 14.85 -24.45 11.55
C LYS A 129 13.37 -24.82 11.62
N MET A 130 12.53 -24.24 10.75
CA MET A 130 11.11 -24.61 10.66
C MET A 130 10.92 -26.06 10.20
N ALA A 131 11.73 -26.53 9.25
CA ALA A 131 11.65 -27.88 8.72
C ALA A 131 12.06 -28.94 9.75
N LYS A 132 13.08 -28.64 10.56
CA LYS A 132 13.60 -29.56 11.58
C LYS A 132 12.78 -29.57 12.87
N GLY A 133 12.12 -28.46 13.22
CA GLY A 133 11.39 -28.32 14.48
C GLY A 133 12.30 -28.11 15.70
N ASP A 134 13.54 -27.63 15.48
CA ASP A 134 14.58 -27.54 16.51
C ASP A 134 14.70 -26.13 17.11
N ALA A 135 13.61 -25.35 17.19
CA ALA A 135 13.65 -23.97 17.69
C ALA A 135 12.41 -23.61 18.51
N ALA A 136 12.49 -23.80 19.83
CA ALA A 136 11.40 -23.50 20.76
C ALA A 136 10.89 -22.04 20.68
N GLU A 137 11.76 -21.07 20.43
CA GLU A 137 11.36 -19.67 20.24
C GLU A 137 10.55 -19.48 18.94
N LEU A 138 10.92 -20.21 17.88
CA LEU A 138 10.23 -20.17 16.60
C LEU A 138 8.87 -20.86 16.70
N ASP A 139 8.78 -21.96 17.44
CA ASP A 139 7.51 -22.63 17.72
C ASP A 139 6.56 -21.73 18.51
N ALA A 140 7.06 -21.05 19.54
CA ALA A 140 6.26 -20.07 20.29
C ALA A 140 5.79 -18.90 19.41
N ALA A 141 6.65 -18.41 18.50
CA ALA A 141 6.27 -17.38 17.54
C ALA A 141 5.22 -17.88 16.54
N MET A 142 5.30 -19.14 16.14
CA MET A 142 4.33 -19.80 15.27
C MET A 142 2.96 -19.93 15.94
N GLU A 143 2.91 -20.28 17.22
CA GLU A 143 1.63 -20.28 17.97
C GLU A 143 1.01 -18.89 18.02
N ARG A 144 1.79 -17.84 18.33
CA ARG A 144 1.30 -16.45 18.28
C ARG A 144 0.78 -16.08 16.89
N PHE A 145 1.46 -16.51 15.83
CA PHE A 145 1.03 -16.25 14.47
C PHE A 145 -0.29 -16.98 14.12
N LYS A 146 -0.53 -18.18 14.67
CA LYS A 146 -1.79 -18.91 14.47
C LYS A 146 -2.99 -18.17 15.06
N GLU A 147 -2.79 -17.50 16.18
CA GLU A 147 -3.82 -16.72 16.89
C GLU A 147 -4.20 -15.42 16.17
N LEU A 148 -3.36 -14.94 15.23
CA LEU A 148 -3.67 -13.74 14.47
C LEU A 148 -4.93 -13.90 13.60
N PRO A 149 -5.74 -12.83 13.46
CA PRO A 149 -6.83 -12.80 12.51
C PRO A 149 -6.38 -13.21 11.11
N GLY A 150 -7.24 -13.93 10.38
CA GLY A 150 -6.93 -14.38 9.01
C GLY A 150 -6.44 -13.26 8.09
N SER A 151 -6.99 -12.05 8.24
CA SER A 151 -6.60 -10.86 7.48
C SER A 151 -5.16 -10.39 7.73
N GLN A 152 -4.60 -10.68 8.91
CA GLN A 152 -3.24 -10.30 9.32
C GLN A 152 -2.20 -11.36 8.95
N ARG A 153 -2.63 -12.60 8.70
CA ARG A 153 -1.76 -13.69 8.26
C ARG A 153 -1.44 -13.57 6.77
N VAL A 154 -0.67 -12.54 6.40
CA VAL A 154 -0.32 -12.24 5.00
C VAL A 154 0.78 -13.18 4.50
N CYS A 155 0.73 -13.55 3.22
CA CYS A 155 1.72 -14.41 2.57
C CYS A 155 3.10 -13.74 2.45
N ARG A 156 4.18 -14.52 2.62
CA ARG A 156 5.57 -14.05 2.44
C ARG A 156 5.82 -13.35 1.10
N TYR A 157 5.23 -13.87 0.03
CA TYR A 157 5.41 -13.31 -1.31
C TYR A 157 4.61 -12.01 -1.50
N ALA A 158 3.54 -11.80 -0.74
CA ALA A 158 2.84 -10.52 -0.71
C ALA A 158 3.65 -9.48 0.09
N LEU A 159 4.23 -9.87 1.23
CA LEU A 159 5.08 -8.98 2.04
C LEU A 159 6.35 -8.52 1.31
N LYS A 160 6.91 -9.37 0.44
CA LYS A 160 8.04 -9.04 -0.44
C LYS A 160 7.64 -8.20 -1.65
N GLY A 161 6.34 -8.11 -1.97
CA GLY A 161 5.85 -7.43 -3.16
C GLY A 161 5.89 -8.25 -4.45
N ASN A 162 6.13 -9.57 -4.39
CA ASN A 162 6.09 -10.46 -5.56
C ASN A 162 4.66 -10.69 -6.07
N VAL A 163 3.66 -10.55 -5.18
CA VAL A 163 2.23 -10.56 -5.51
C VAL A 163 1.53 -9.44 -4.77
N SER A 164 0.41 -8.95 -5.30
CA SER A 164 -0.30 -7.80 -4.73
C SER A 164 -0.88 -8.08 -3.35
N TYR A 165 -1.59 -9.20 -3.19
CA TYR A 165 -2.19 -9.61 -1.92
C TYR A 165 -2.47 -11.10 -1.92
N ARG A 166 -2.18 -11.77 -0.79
CA ARG A 166 -2.52 -13.17 -0.56
C ARG A 166 -2.46 -13.45 0.94
N LEU A 167 -3.45 -14.17 1.45
CA LEU A 167 -3.41 -14.70 2.81
C LEU A 167 -2.64 -16.02 2.89
N CYS A 168 -1.92 -16.20 3.98
CA CYS A 168 -1.15 -17.40 4.27
C CYS A 168 -2.07 -18.47 4.89
N THR A 169 -2.25 -19.57 4.17
CA THR A 169 -3.04 -20.72 4.63
C THR A 169 -2.19 -21.80 5.32
N ARG A 170 -0.86 -21.71 5.19
CA ARG A 170 0.10 -22.72 5.66
C ARG A 170 1.04 -22.22 6.75
N LEU A 171 0.67 -21.14 7.45
CA LEU A 171 1.40 -20.61 8.60
C LEU A 171 2.91 -20.48 8.33
N PHE A 172 3.26 -19.86 7.20
CA PHE A 172 4.64 -19.63 6.79
C PHE A 172 5.50 -20.88 6.47
N GLN A 173 4.93 -22.10 6.52
CA GLN A 173 5.57 -23.34 6.04
C GLN A 173 5.58 -23.39 4.51
N CYS A 174 6.47 -22.59 3.91
CA CYS A 174 6.48 -22.38 2.45
C CYS A 174 6.95 -23.61 1.69
N GLU A 175 7.82 -24.43 2.29
CA GLU A 175 8.26 -25.72 1.74
C GLU A 175 7.10 -26.68 1.50
N ASN A 176 6.06 -26.63 2.34
CA ASN A 176 4.89 -27.52 2.26
C ASN A 176 3.67 -26.83 1.62
N CYS A 177 3.87 -25.65 1.04
CA CYS A 177 2.82 -24.86 0.41
C CYS A 177 3.01 -24.90 -1.11
N GLU A 178 2.04 -25.45 -1.85
CA GLU A 178 2.07 -25.54 -3.32
C GLU A 178 2.37 -24.18 -3.98
N PHE A 179 1.76 -23.10 -3.49
CA PHE A 179 2.05 -21.75 -3.98
C PHE A 179 3.50 -21.33 -3.72
N GLY A 180 4.06 -21.67 -2.55
CA GLY A 180 5.45 -21.39 -2.20
C GLY A 180 6.42 -22.14 -3.10
N GLN A 181 6.22 -23.46 -3.23
CA GLN A 181 7.00 -24.34 -4.10
C GLN A 181 7.01 -23.84 -5.55
N ASN A 182 5.84 -23.51 -6.11
CA ASN A 182 5.72 -22.99 -7.47
C ASN A 182 6.48 -21.66 -7.67
N MET A 183 6.36 -20.74 -6.70
CA MET A 183 7.04 -19.44 -6.76
C MET A 183 8.57 -19.58 -6.66
N GLU A 184 9.04 -20.50 -5.82
CA GLU A 184 10.46 -20.79 -5.67
C GLU A 184 11.03 -21.46 -6.92
N GLU A 185 10.38 -22.51 -7.42
CA GLU A 185 10.80 -23.22 -8.63
C GLU A 185 10.87 -22.27 -9.84
N ALA A 186 9.85 -21.41 -10.02
CA ALA A 186 9.85 -20.41 -11.09
C ALA A 186 11.05 -19.44 -10.97
N THR A 187 11.46 -19.10 -9.75
CA THR A 187 12.61 -18.23 -9.50
C THR A 187 13.92 -18.97 -9.76
N GLN A 188 14.07 -20.19 -9.27
CA GLN A 188 15.24 -21.04 -9.51
C GLN A 188 15.45 -21.30 -11.01
N ARG A 189 14.38 -21.60 -11.76
CA ARG A 189 14.42 -21.76 -13.23
C ARG A 189 14.92 -20.49 -13.93
N LYS A 190 14.55 -19.29 -13.46
CA LYS A 190 15.07 -18.02 -14.00
C LYS A 190 16.56 -17.86 -13.70
N LEU A 191 16.99 -18.13 -12.46
CA LEU A 191 18.39 -18.05 -12.06
C LEU A 191 19.27 -19.02 -12.86
N ALA A 192 18.83 -20.26 -13.05
CA ALA A 192 19.54 -21.24 -13.88
C ALA A 192 19.73 -20.77 -15.33
N LYS A 193 18.70 -20.16 -15.92
CA LYS A 193 18.79 -19.57 -17.27
C LYS A 193 19.77 -18.41 -17.33
N LEU A 194 19.79 -17.53 -16.32
CA LEU A 194 20.73 -16.41 -16.25
C LEU A 194 22.17 -16.90 -16.09
N ALA A 195 22.40 -17.90 -15.24
CA ALA A 195 23.71 -18.53 -15.06
C ALA A 195 24.21 -19.16 -16.37
N ALA A 196 23.36 -19.91 -17.08
CA ALA A 196 23.70 -20.50 -18.37
C ALA A 196 24.07 -19.43 -19.41
N ARG A 197 23.33 -18.33 -19.48
CA ARG A 197 23.64 -17.18 -20.37
C ARG A 197 24.99 -16.56 -20.02
N ARG A 198 25.25 -16.29 -18.73
CA ARG A 198 26.52 -15.72 -18.25
C ARG A 198 27.71 -16.61 -18.61
N ASN A 199 27.57 -17.93 -18.43
CA ASN A 199 28.61 -18.89 -18.79
C ASN A 199 28.85 -18.93 -20.30
N ALA A 200 27.79 -18.85 -21.12
CA ALA A 200 27.91 -18.79 -22.57
C ALA A 200 28.58 -17.49 -23.06
N LEU A 201 28.29 -16.36 -22.41
CA LEU A 201 28.97 -15.08 -22.67
C LEU A 201 30.45 -15.14 -22.30
N SER A 202 30.79 -15.67 -21.12
CA SER A 202 32.18 -15.81 -20.66
C SER A 202 33.03 -16.69 -21.58
N LYS A 203 32.44 -17.71 -22.20
CA LYS A 203 33.11 -18.59 -23.19
C LYS A 203 33.27 -17.95 -24.57
N LYS A 204 32.54 -16.88 -24.88
CA LYS A 204 32.68 -16.14 -26.14
C LYS A 204 33.70 -15.01 -26.05
N THR A 205 33.99 -14.55 -24.83
CA THR A 205 34.95 -13.49 -24.54
C THR A 205 36.34 -14.01 -24.13
N ALA A 206 36.52 -15.33 -24.08
CA ALA A 206 37.78 -16.03 -23.83
C ALA A 206 38.21 -16.73 -25.12
#